data_AF-A0A962FMX7-F1
#
_entry.id   AF-A0A962FMX7-F1
#
_cell.length_a   1.000
_cell.length_b   1.000
_cell.length_c   1.000
_cell.angle_alpha   90.00
_cell.angle_beta   90.00
_cell.angle_gamma   90.00
#
_symmetry.space_group_name_H-M   'P 1'
#
loop_
_entity.id
_entity.type
_entity.pdbx_description
1 polymer ?
#
loop_
_entity_poly.entity_id
_entity_poly.type
_entity_poly.pdbx_seq_one_letter_code
_entity_poly.pdbx_strand_id
1 'polypeptide(L)'
;MALKTYRPMTPGLRQLVQVDRSHLWKGKPVKALTEGKRKSGGRNNFGRITTRHIGGGHKQTYRHVDFRRRKHDVPATVERLEYDPNRTAFIALIRYEDGEQSYILAPQRLAVGDTVMSGDKVDVKPGNAMPLASMPIGTIVHNVEMKAGKGGQMARSAGAYVQLVGRDAGYAVIRLNSGETRRVRAECMATVGAVSNPDH
;
A
#
# COMPACT_ATOMS: atom_id res chain seq x y z
N MET A 1 -12.53 -11.25 5.40
CA MET A 1 -13.18 -10.50 4.32
C MET A 1 -13.97 -11.50 3.50
N ALA A 2 -15.12 -11.10 2.96
CA ALA A 2 -16.01 -12.02 2.25
C ALA A 2 -15.91 -11.78 0.74
N LEU A 3 -15.79 -12.85 -0.04
CA LEU A 3 -16.04 -12.81 -1.47
C LEU A 3 -17.55 -12.76 -1.69
N LYS A 4 -18.01 -11.79 -2.47
CA LYS A 4 -19.40 -11.60 -2.86
C LYS A 4 -19.67 -12.32 -4.17
N THR A 5 -20.49 -13.36 -4.10
CA THR A 5 -21.05 -14.06 -5.26
C THR A 5 -22.43 -13.48 -5.59
N TYR A 6 -22.85 -13.64 -6.84
CA TYR A 6 -24.14 -13.16 -7.33
C TYR A 6 -25.04 -14.33 -7.72
N ARG A 7 -26.36 -14.18 -7.55
CA ARG A 7 -27.32 -15.13 -8.12
C ARG A 7 -27.19 -15.12 -9.65
N PRO A 8 -27.28 -16.29 -10.32
CA PRO A 8 -27.04 -16.43 -11.76
C PRO A 8 -28.21 -15.91 -12.63
N MET A 9 -28.69 -14.69 -12.37
CA MET A 9 -29.83 -14.07 -13.06
C MET A 9 -29.53 -13.76 -14.53
N THR A 10 -28.27 -13.48 -14.86
CA THR A 10 -27.80 -13.25 -16.24
C THR A 10 -26.52 -14.06 -16.50
N PRO A 11 -26.20 -14.40 -17.77
CA PRO A 11 -24.99 -15.16 -18.10
C PRO A 11 -23.70 -14.52 -17.56
N GLY A 12 -23.61 -13.18 -17.60
CA GLY A 12 -22.44 -12.44 -17.11
C GLY A 12 -22.26 -12.45 -15.59
N LEU A 13 -23.32 -12.69 -14.81
CA LEU A 13 -23.25 -12.73 -13.35
C LEU A 13 -22.86 -14.10 -12.79
N ARG A 14 -23.02 -15.19 -13.57
CA ARG A 14 -22.86 -16.58 -13.07
C ARG A 14 -21.48 -16.87 -12.49
N GLN A 15 -20.43 -16.31 -13.10
CA GLN A 15 -19.04 -16.49 -12.69
C GLN A 15 -18.46 -15.25 -11.99
N LEU A 16 -19.26 -14.19 -11.83
CA LEU A 16 -18.79 -12.94 -11.25
C LEU A 16 -18.61 -13.10 -9.73
N VAL A 17 -17.36 -12.97 -9.30
CA VAL A 17 -16.99 -12.87 -7.89
C VAL A 17 -16.37 -11.51 -7.65
N GLN A 18 -16.81 -10.81 -6.61
CA GLN A 18 -16.28 -9.51 -6.22
C GLN A 18 -15.79 -9.54 -4.79
N VAL A 19 -14.78 -8.74 -4.48
CA VAL A 19 -14.36 -8.52 -3.09
C VAL A 19 -15.40 -7.65 -2.39
N ASP A 20 -15.82 -8.03 -1.18
CA ASP A 20 -16.66 -7.17 -0.36
C ASP A 20 -15.91 -5.90 0.09
N ARG A 21 -16.52 -4.75 -0.17
CA ARG A 21 -16.00 -3.40 0.10
C ARG A 21 -16.88 -2.62 1.06
N SER A 22 -17.79 -3.29 1.77
CA SER A 22 -18.76 -2.70 2.71
C SER A 22 -18.13 -1.78 3.76
N HIS A 23 -16.94 -2.15 4.26
CA HIS A 23 -16.17 -1.42 5.26
C HIS A 23 -15.39 -0.21 4.72
N LEU A 24 -15.31 -0.05 3.39
CA LEU A 24 -14.61 1.08 2.78
C LEU A 24 -15.50 2.32 2.71
N TRP A 25 -14.86 3.47 2.74
CA TRP A 25 -15.50 4.76 2.55
C TRP A 25 -16.25 4.84 1.21
N LYS A 26 -17.53 5.21 1.28
CA LYS A 26 -18.41 5.35 0.10
C LYS A 26 -18.39 6.75 -0.52
N GLY A 27 -17.79 7.73 0.17
CA GLY A 27 -17.77 9.12 -0.25
C GLY A 27 -16.66 9.44 -1.26
N LYS A 28 -16.47 10.74 -1.51
CA LYS A 28 -15.40 11.25 -2.38
C LYS A 28 -14.05 11.23 -1.64
N PRO A 29 -12.92 11.10 -2.39
CA PRO A 29 -11.58 11.22 -1.82
C PRO A 29 -11.27 12.67 -1.42
N VAL A 30 -10.21 12.87 -0.63
CA VAL A 30 -9.73 14.20 -0.22
C VAL A 30 -9.21 14.98 -1.42
N LYS A 31 -9.85 16.11 -1.74
CA LYS A 31 -9.54 16.93 -2.93
C LYS A 31 -8.06 17.37 -2.98
N ALA A 32 -7.50 17.79 -1.84
CA ALA A 32 -6.12 18.25 -1.74
C ALA A 32 -5.08 17.16 -2.05
N LEU A 33 -5.44 15.88 -1.83
CA LEU A 33 -4.56 14.73 -2.05
C LEU A 33 -4.87 14.01 -3.37
N THR A 34 -5.56 14.68 -4.31
CA THR A 34 -5.93 14.10 -5.60
C THR A 34 -5.51 14.94 -6.79
N GLU A 35 -5.15 14.25 -7.87
CA GLU A 35 -4.77 14.86 -9.14
C GLU A 35 -5.48 14.17 -10.31
N GLY A 36 -5.66 14.87 -11.42
CA GLY A 36 -6.15 14.28 -12.67
C GLY A 36 -5.12 13.34 -13.29
N LYS A 37 -5.45 12.05 -13.44
CA LYS A 37 -4.55 11.08 -14.08
C LYS A 37 -4.80 11.02 -15.59
N ARG A 38 -3.80 11.43 -16.38
CA ARG A 38 -3.81 11.25 -17.84
C ARG A 38 -3.61 9.79 -18.20
N LYS A 39 -4.34 9.30 -19.20
CA LYS A 39 -4.20 7.94 -19.73
C LYS A 39 -3.27 7.93 -20.93
N SER A 40 -2.32 7.00 -20.96
CA SER A 40 -1.41 6.83 -22.11
C SER A 40 -2.03 6.06 -23.27
N GLY A 41 -3.03 5.21 -23.01
CA GLY A 41 -3.57 4.29 -24.03
C GLY A 41 -2.51 3.33 -24.59
N GLY A 42 -1.48 3.01 -23.80
CA GLY A 42 -0.37 2.16 -24.25
C GLY A 42 0.61 2.82 -25.23
N ARG A 43 0.51 4.15 -25.42
CA ARG A 43 1.35 4.92 -26.33
C ARG A 43 2.47 5.66 -25.60
N ASN A 44 3.61 5.83 -26.28
CA ASN A 44 4.75 6.61 -25.80
C ASN A 44 4.66 8.10 -26.24
N ASN A 45 5.72 8.86 -25.95
CA ASN A 45 5.86 10.27 -26.34
C ASN A 45 5.88 10.52 -27.86
N PHE A 46 6.22 9.51 -28.68
CA PHE A 46 6.12 9.57 -30.15
C PHE A 46 4.72 9.19 -30.68
N GLY A 47 3.76 8.94 -29.80
CA GLY A 47 2.40 8.51 -30.17
C GLY A 47 2.30 7.06 -30.65
N ARG A 48 3.39 6.28 -30.58
CA ARG A 48 3.44 4.89 -31.02
C ARG A 48 2.99 3.96 -29.90
N ILE A 49 2.26 2.90 -30.25
CA ILE A 49 1.87 1.85 -29.29
C ILE A 49 3.13 1.08 -28.89
N THR A 50 3.53 1.18 -27.62
CA THR A 50 4.63 0.42 -27.03
C THR A 50 4.14 -0.72 -26.15
N THR A 51 2.89 -0.64 -25.68
CA THR A 51 2.25 -1.70 -24.89
C THR A 51 0.84 -1.93 -25.40
N ARG A 52 0.57 -3.16 -25.85
CA ARG A 52 -0.73 -3.56 -26.41
C ARG A 52 -1.78 -3.76 -25.31
N HIS A 53 -3.05 -3.81 -25.70
CA HIS A 53 -4.21 -4.07 -24.83
C HIS A 53 -4.44 -3.05 -23.69
N ILE A 54 -4.07 -1.79 -23.91
CA ILE A 54 -4.31 -0.69 -22.95
C ILE A 54 -5.15 0.41 -23.61
N GLY A 55 -6.37 0.64 -23.12
CA GLY A 55 -7.27 1.69 -23.62
C GLY A 55 -8.69 1.61 -23.03
N GLY A 56 -9.52 2.64 -23.27
CA GLY A 56 -10.99 2.58 -23.07
C GLY A 56 -11.57 2.55 -21.64
N GLY A 57 -10.80 2.26 -20.58
CA GLY A 57 -11.37 2.11 -19.23
C GLY A 57 -12.00 3.39 -18.61
N HIS A 58 -12.62 3.26 -17.43
CA HIS A 58 -13.20 4.39 -16.67
C HIS A 58 -12.15 5.44 -16.27
N LYS A 59 -12.51 6.73 -16.24
CA LYS A 59 -11.61 7.82 -15.83
C LYS A 59 -11.19 7.66 -14.36
N GLN A 60 -9.93 7.93 -14.06
CA GLN A 60 -9.38 7.78 -12.72
C GLN A 60 -8.73 9.09 -12.27
N THR A 61 -8.81 9.40 -10.98
CA THR A 61 -8.00 10.41 -10.32
C THR A 61 -6.82 9.74 -9.63
N TYR A 62 -5.63 10.32 -9.66
CA TYR A 62 -4.50 9.83 -8.89
C TYR A 62 -4.66 10.27 -7.43
N ARG A 63 -4.27 9.40 -6.48
CA ARG A 63 -4.21 9.74 -5.06
C ARG A 63 -2.75 9.78 -4.64
N HIS A 64 -2.32 10.89 -4.04
CA HIS A 64 -0.98 11.04 -3.51
C HIS A 64 -0.82 10.19 -2.26
N VAL A 65 -0.12 9.06 -2.40
CA VAL A 65 0.23 8.17 -1.28
C VAL A 65 1.63 8.48 -0.83
N ASP A 66 1.79 8.63 0.49
CA ASP A 66 3.08 8.74 1.14
C ASP A 66 3.74 7.36 1.24
N PHE A 67 4.61 7.07 0.26
CA PHE A 67 5.46 5.88 0.30
C PHE A 67 6.72 6.07 1.15
N ARG A 68 7.03 7.30 1.58
CA ARG A 68 8.29 7.64 2.27
C ARG A 68 8.13 7.72 3.79
N ARG A 69 6.94 7.99 4.31
CA ARG A 69 6.64 8.06 5.76
C ARG A 69 7.57 9.02 6.48
N ARG A 70 7.70 10.24 5.95
CA ARG A 70 8.73 11.23 6.33
C ARG A 70 8.48 11.92 7.67
N LYS A 71 7.25 11.93 8.17
CA LYS A 71 6.93 12.50 9.48
C LYS A 71 7.32 11.51 10.56
N HIS A 72 8.54 11.67 11.07
CA HIS A 72 9.08 10.83 12.13
C HIS A 72 8.58 11.30 13.50
N ASP A 73 8.28 10.34 14.37
CA ASP A 73 7.86 10.49 15.76
C ASP A 73 6.59 11.34 15.97
N VAL A 74 5.81 11.55 14.91
CA VAL A 74 4.49 12.20 14.98
C VAL A 74 3.41 11.13 14.80
N PRO A 75 2.54 10.91 15.81
CA PRO A 75 1.43 9.97 15.69
C PRO A 75 0.37 10.52 14.72
N ALA A 76 -0.29 9.61 14.01
CA ALA A 76 -1.40 9.92 13.13
C ALA A 76 -2.56 8.95 13.39
N THR A 77 -3.78 9.46 13.45
CA THR A 77 -4.99 8.65 13.60
C THR A 77 -5.54 8.28 12.23
N VAL A 78 -5.95 7.02 12.07
CA VAL A 78 -6.62 6.54 10.86
C VAL A 78 -8.05 7.06 10.83
N GLU A 79 -8.36 7.98 9.92
CA GLU A 79 -9.72 8.53 9.77
C GLU A 79 -10.65 7.56 9.05
N ARG A 80 -10.17 6.94 7.96
CA ARG A 80 -10.98 6.02 7.13
C ARG A 80 -10.12 5.22 6.16
N LEU A 81 -10.67 4.09 5.74
CA LEU A 81 -10.13 3.26 4.66
C LEU A 81 -10.87 3.56 3.36
N GLU A 82 -10.14 3.80 2.28
CA GLU A 82 -10.70 4.13 0.98
C GLU A 82 -10.27 3.14 -0.11
N TYR A 83 -11.14 2.98 -1.10
CA TYR A 83 -10.81 2.30 -2.34
C TYR A 83 -9.95 3.20 -3.24
N ASP A 84 -8.86 2.65 -3.79
CA ASP A 84 -8.07 3.34 -4.82
C ASP A 84 -8.11 2.60 -6.17
N PRO A 85 -8.65 3.19 -7.25
CA PRO A 85 -8.65 2.59 -8.58
C PRO A 85 -7.27 2.53 -9.27
N ASN A 86 -6.22 3.14 -8.72
CA ASN A 86 -4.87 3.15 -9.29
C ASN A 86 -4.00 1.98 -8.85
N ARG A 87 -4.46 1.18 -7.87
CA ARG A 87 -3.72 0.05 -7.33
C ARG A 87 -4.67 -1.01 -6.80
N THR A 88 -4.11 -2.16 -6.43
CA THR A 88 -4.89 -3.30 -5.93
C THR A 88 -5.14 -3.21 -4.43
N ALA A 89 -4.20 -2.63 -3.67
CA ALA A 89 -4.30 -2.40 -2.23
C ALA A 89 -5.31 -1.29 -1.88
N PHE A 90 -5.90 -1.36 -0.69
CA PHE A 90 -6.65 -0.24 -0.12
C PHE A 90 -5.70 0.81 0.46
N ILE A 91 -6.21 2.03 0.62
CA ILE A 91 -5.47 3.12 1.25
C ILE A 91 -6.16 3.55 2.54
N ALA A 92 -5.36 3.97 3.51
CA ALA A 92 -5.83 4.59 4.73
C ALA A 92 -5.57 6.09 4.63
N LEU A 93 -6.60 6.89 4.91
CA LEU A 93 -6.43 8.31 5.17
C LEU A 93 -6.05 8.46 6.64
N ILE A 94 -4.90 9.06 6.89
CA ILE A 94 -4.41 9.35 8.23
C ILE A 94 -4.40 10.86 8.44
N ARG A 95 -4.71 11.29 9.67
CA ARG A 95 -4.56 12.67 10.12
C ARG A 95 -3.52 12.71 11.23
N TYR A 96 -2.47 13.48 11.01
CA TYR A 96 -1.45 13.77 12.00
C TYR A 96 -2.00 14.73 13.07
N GLU A 97 -1.38 14.77 14.24
CA GLU A 97 -1.78 15.70 15.33
C GLU A 97 -1.68 17.18 14.92
N ASP A 98 -0.77 17.52 14.01
CA ASP A 98 -0.63 18.86 13.43
C ASP A 98 -1.75 19.23 12.43
N GLY A 99 -2.69 18.33 12.18
CA GLY A 99 -3.83 18.53 11.28
C GLY A 99 -3.55 18.18 9.82
N GLU A 100 -2.32 17.82 9.44
CA GLU A 100 -2.03 17.40 8.09
C GLU A 100 -2.64 16.02 7.80
N GLN A 101 -3.16 15.86 6.59
CA GLN A 101 -3.71 14.59 6.12
C GLN A 101 -2.77 13.96 5.09
N SER A 102 -2.66 12.64 5.12
CA SER A 102 -1.88 11.88 4.15
C SER A 102 -2.53 10.55 3.86
N TYR A 103 -2.34 10.02 2.64
CA TYR A 103 -2.71 8.64 2.35
C TYR A 103 -1.52 7.72 2.54
N ILE A 104 -1.75 6.58 3.16
CA ILE A 104 -0.78 5.47 3.22
C ILE A 104 -1.40 4.20 2.64
N LEU A 105 -0.56 3.21 2.32
CA LEU A 105 -1.07 1.87 2.05
C LEU A 105 -1.70 1.32 3.34
N ALA A 106 -2.93 0.81 3.23
CA ALA A 106 -3.57 0.19 4.37
C ALA A 106 -2.93 -1.20 4.60
N PRO A 107 -2.34 -1.44 5.79
CA PRO A 107 -1.95 -2.78 6.21
C PRO A 107 -3.19 -3.64 6.49
N GLN A 108 -3.00 -4.95 6.50
CA GLN A 108 -3.98 -5.88 7.01
C GLN A 108 -4.20 -5.62 8.52
N ARG A 109 -5.46 -5.70 8.96
CA ARG A 109 -5.90 -5.48 10.35
C ARG A 109 -5.81 -4.04 10.86
N LEU A 110 -5.49 -3.07 9.99
CA LEU A 110 -5.63 -1.66 10.36
C LEU A 110 -7.12 -1.27 10.32
N ALA A 111 -7.62 -0.72 11.43
CA ALA A 111 -8.99 -0.24 11.58
C ALA A 111 -9.04 1.29 11.66
N VAL A 112 -10.25 1.83 11.52
CA VAL A 112 -10.50 3.26 11.73
C VAL A 112 -10.36 3.58 13.22
N GLY A 113 -9.67 4.67 13.54
CA GLY A 113 -9.35 5.07 14.92
C GLY A 113 -7.99 4.58 15.43
N ASP A 114 -7.35 3.64 14.72
CA ASP A 114 -6.01 3.19 15.09
C ASP A 114 -4.99 4.32 14.96
N THR A 115 -3.97 4.29 15.81
CA THR A 115 -2.85 5.24 15.75
C THR A 115 -1.66 4.59 15.05
N VAL A 116 -1.11 5.28 14.05
CA VAL A 116 0.08 4.87 13.32
C VAL A 116 1.18 5.91 13.48
N MET A 117 2.42 5.45 13.54
CA MET A 117 3.59 6.31 13.69
C MET A 117 4.74 5.81 12.82
N SER A 118 5.59 6.73 12.37
CA SER A 118 6.87 6.42 11.72
C SER A 118 8.01 6.88 12.61
N GLY A 119 9.09 6.12 12.75
CA GLY A 119 10.21 6.51 13.61
C GLY A 119 11.17 5.35 13.88
N ASP A 120 12.30 5.62 14.53
CA ASP A 120 13.34 4.61 14.79
C ASP A 120 12.99 3.67 15.95
N LYS A 121 12.28 4.19 16.96
CA LYS A 121 11.90 3.48 18.19
C LYS A 121 10.38 3.46 18.36
N VAL A 122 9.70 2.87 17.37
CA VAL A 122 8.24 2.74 17.38
C VAL A 122 7.85 1.31 17.69
N ASP A 123 6.70 1.13 18.36
CA ASP A 123 6.12 -0.19 18.59
C ASP A 123 5.94 -0.99 17.29
N VAL A 124 6.22 -2.29 17.36
CA VAL A 124 6.04 -3.24 16.26
C VAL A 124 4.57 -3.60 16.10
N LYS A 125 3.77 -2.64 15.62
CA LYS A 125 2.34 -2.78 15.34
C LYS A 125 2.06 -2.58 13.85
N PRO A 126 1.09 -3.28 13.25
CA PRO A 126 0.73 -3.08 11.85
C PRO A 126 0.44 -1.62 11.52
N GLY A 127 1.05 -1.08 10.46
CA GLY A 127 0.91 0.33 10.05
C GLY A 127 2.00 1.26 10.56
N ASN A 128 2.75 0.86 11.59
CA ASN A 128 3.93 1.59 12.01
C ASN A 128 5.09 1.35 11.03
N ALA A 129 5.87 2.39 10.78
CA ALA A 129 7.03 2.32 9.90
C ALA A 129 8.32 2.65 10.64
N MET A 130 9.34 1.83 10.44
CA MET A 130 10.64 1.99 11.10
C MET A 130 11.74 1.44 10.19
N PRO A 131 13.02 1.75 10.45
CA PRO A 131 14.12 1.16 9.71
C PRO A 131 14.16 -0.35 9.87
N LEU A 132 14.62 -1.04 8.83
CA LEU A 132 14.90 -2.48 8.87
C LEU A 132 15.98 -2.86 9.88
N ALA A 133 16.66 -1.91 10.52
CA ALA A 133 17.58 -2.11 11.65
C ALA A 133 16.88 -2.23 13.00
N SER A 134 15.72 -1.57 13.18
CA SER A 134 15.00 -1.51 14.45
C SER A 134 13.97 -2.63 14.63
N MET A 135 13.51 -3.25 13.54
CA MET A 135 12.51 -4.31 13.58
C MET A 135 13.01 -5.60 14.28
N PRO A 136 12.15 -6.47 14.79
CA PRO A 136 12.58 -7.83 15.13
C PRO A 136 12.79 -8.70 13.88
N ILE A 137 13.77 -9.60 13.91
CA ILE A 137 13.93 -10.61 12.86
C ILE A 137 12.69 -11.52 12.85
N GLY A 138 12.26 -11.96 11.68
CA GLY A 138 11.05 -12.75 11.48
C GLY A 138 9.79 -11.92 11.26
N THR A 139 9.85 -10.59 11.45
CA THR A 139 8.69 -9.71 11.22
C THR A 139 8.26 -9.68 9.76
N ILE A 140 6.95 -9.61 9.57
CA ILE A 140 6.31 -9.41 8.28
C ILE A 140 6.17 -7.91 8.05
N VAL A 141 6.65 -7.45 6.89
CA VAL A 141 6.71 -6.04 6.52
C VAL A 141 6.24 -5.83 5.09
N HIS A 142 5.87 -4.61 4.75
CA HIS A 142 5.50 -4.19 3.41
C HIS A 142 6.03 -2.78 3.13
N ASN A 143 5.86 -2.33 1.88
CA ASN A 143 6.31 -1.02 1.43
C ASN A 143 7.80 -0.76 1.71
N VAL A 144 8.66 -1.73 1.42
CA VAL A 144 10.10 -1.68 1.74
C VAL A 144 10.85 -0.81 0.73
N GLU A 145 11.74 0.06 1.21
CA GLU A 145 12.63 0.85 0.37
C GLU A 145 13.78 0.01 -0.23
N MET A 146 14.15 0.26 -1.50
CA MET A 146 15.37 -0.35 -2.07
C MET A 146 16.64 0.41 -1.73
N LYS A 147 16.51 1.72 -1.52
CA LYS A 147 17.56 2.65 -1.13
C LYS A 147 16.97 3.58 -0.08
N ALA A 148 17.71 3.87 0.98
CA ALA A 148 17.26 4.73 2.07
C ALA A 148 16.74 6.07 1.53
N GLY A 149 15.53 6.45 1.95
CA GLY A 149 14.87 7.72 1.61
C GLY A 149 14.27 7.80 0.20
N LYS A 150 14.41 6.76 -0.63
CA LYS A 150 13.80 6.74 -1.98
C LYS A 150 12.28 6.57 -1.93
N GLY A 151 11.74 6.05 -0.83
CA GLY A 151 10.36 5.62 -0.66
C GLY A 151 10.18 4.14 -0.97
N GLY A 152 9.15 3.56 -0.39
CA GLY A 152 8.85 2.13 -0.52
C GLY A 152 8.60 1.75 -1.97
N GLN A 153 9.26 0.68 -2.41
CA GLN A 153 9.17 0.16 -3.79
C GLN A 153 8.72 -1.30 -3.82
N MET A 154 9.06 -2.09 -2.80
CA MET A 154 8.76 -3.53 -2.72
C MET A 154 7.51 -3.81 -1.87
N ALA A 155 6.80 -4.90 -2.20
CA ALA A 155 5.57 -5.33 -1.53
C ALA A 155 4.54 -4.21 -1.33
N ARG A 156 4.01 -3.68 -2.44
CA ARG A 156 2.96 -2.65 -2.45
C ARG A 156 1.61 -3.13 -2.97
N SER A 157 1.59 -4.30 -3.58
CA SER A 157 0.36 -4.90 -4.12
C SER A 157 -0.50 -5.45 -2.99
N ALA A 158 -1.80 -5.56 -3.24
CA ALA A 158 -2.76 -6.26 -2.40
C ALA A 158 -2.20 -7.62 -1.91
N GLY A 159 -2.31 -7.88 -0.60
CA GLY A 159 -1.81 -9.11 0.04
C GLY A 159 -0.30 -9.32 0.02
N ALA A 160 0.48 -8.42 -0.60
CA ALA A 160 1.92 -8.57 -0.66
C ALA A 160 2.57 -8.32 0.70
N TYR A 161 3.66 -9.02 0.96
CA TYR A 161 4.48 -8.80 2.13
C TYR A 161 5.93 -9.19 1.83
N VAL A 162 6.79 -9.01 2.81
CA VAL A 162 8.19 -9.38 2.83
C VAL A 162 8.49 -9.86 4.24
N GLN A 163 9.32 -10.89 4.38
CA GLN A 163 9.78 -11.33 5.68
C GLN A 163 11.22 -10.86 5.91
N LEU A 164 11.50 -10.28 7.07
CA LEU A 164 12.86 -10.01 7.50
C LEU A 164 13.50 -11.31 8.01
N VAL A 165 14.43 -11.88 7.26
CA VAL A 165 15.05 -13.20 7.57
C VAL A 165 16.26 -13.06 8.49
N GLY A 166 17.06 -12.02 8.29
CA GLY A 166 18.28 -11.83 9.07
C GLY A 166 18.88 -10.44 8.88
N ARG A 167 19.95 -10.19 9.62
CA ARG A 167 20.75 -8.96 9.53
C ARG A 167 22.23 -9.31 9.55
N ASP A 168 22.97 -8.68 8.66
CA ASP A 168 24.41 -8.90 8.53
C ASP A 168 25.10 -7.65 7.99
N ALA A 169 26.16 -7.22 8.68
CA ALA A 169 27.08 -6.16 8.26
C ALA A 169 26.41 -4.88 7.70
N GLY A 170 25.38 -4.36 8.39
CA GLY A 170 24.65 -3.15 7.97
C GLY A 170 23.60 -3.38 6.86
N TYR A 171 23.38 -4.63 6.48
CA TYR A 171 22.31 -5.04 5.57
C TYR A 171 21.26 -5.90 6.29
N ALA A 172 20.01 -5.72 5.89
CA ALA A 172 18.91 -6.61 6.19
C ALA A 172 18.73 -7.62 5.04
N VAL A 173 18.59 -8.89 5.38
CA VAL A 173 18.25 -9.96 4.44
C VAL A 173 16.75 -10.14 4.48
N ILE A 174 16.09 -9.88 3.34
CA ILE A 174 14.65 -9.98 3.20
C ILE A 174 14.26 -11.08 2.22
N ARG A 175 13.14 -11.75 2.48
CA ARG A 175 12.53 -12.72 1.56
C ARG A 175 11.26 -12.13 0.97
N LEU A 176 11.22 -12.04 -0.36
CA LEU A 176 10.10 -11.52 -1.13
C LEU A 176 9.05 -12.61 -1.40
N ASN A 177 7.83 -12.20 -1.74
CA ASN A 177 6.77 -13.12 -2.17
C ASN A 177 7.10 -13.92 -3.45
N SER A 178 8.09 -13.49 -4.23
CA SER A 178 8.62 -14.25 -5.36
C SER A 178 9.47 -15.46 -4.93
N GLY A 179 9.79 -15.60 -3.64
CA GLY A 179 10.78 -16.54 -3.13
C GLY A 179 12.22 -16.02 -3.17
N GLU A 180 12.47 -14.91 -3.89
CA GLU A 180 13.79 -14.27 -3.93
C GLU A 180 14.22 -13.80 -2.53
N THR A 181 15.45 -14.14 -2.17
CA THR A 181 16.11 -13.59 -0.97
C THR A 181 17.06 -12.49 -1.40
N ARG A 182 16.92 -11.31 -0.81
CA ARG A 182 17.63 -10.10 -1.24
C ARG A 182 18.21 -9.34 -0.07
N ARG A 183 19.40 -8.75 -0.26
CA ARG A 183 20.02 -7.83 0.70
C ARG A 183 19.58 -6.39 0.41
N VAL A 184 19.19 -5.69 1.47
CA VAL A 184 18.81 -4.27 1.47
C VAL A 184 19.54 -3.57 2.60
N ARG A 185 19.84 -2.28 2.50
CA ARG A 185 20.46 -1.55 3.61
C ARG A 185 19.56 -1.59 4.85
N ALA A 186 20.15 -1.75 6.03
CA ALA A 186 19.39 -1.80 7.28
C ALA A 186 18.68 -0.46 7.60
N GLU A 187 19.20 0.66 7.07
CA GLU A 187 18.61 2.00 7.17
C GLU A 187 17.32 2.17 6.33
N CYS A 188 17.04 1.26 5.39
CA CYS A 188 15.84 1.36 4.57
C CYS A 188 14.58 1.25 5.43
N MET A 189 13.60 2.12 5.17
CA MET A 189 12.32 2.10 5.87
C MET A 189 11.44 0.95 5.37
N ALA A 190 10.67 0.38 6.29
CA ALA A 190 9.63 -0.58 5.99
C ALA A 190 8.43 -0.35 6.92
N THR A 191 7.24 -0.75 6.50
CA THR A 191 6.03 -0.69 7.32
C THR A 191 5.68 -2.08 7.82
N VAL A 192 5.40 -2.22 9.12
CA VAL A 192 5.05 -3.50 9.72
C VAL A 192 3.68 -3.97 9.23
N GLY A 193 3.55 -5.27 8.98
CA GLY A 193 2.34 -5.94 8.50
C GLY A 193 2.37 -6.27 7.01
N ALA A 194 1.37 -7.02 6.56
CA ALA A 194 1.12 -7.28 5.14
C ALA A 194 0.18 -6.22 4.55
N VAL A 195 0.20 -6.03 3.23
CA VAL A 195 -0.72 -5.11 2.55
C VAL A 195 -2.16 -5.66 2.60
N SER A 196 -3.12 -4.77 2.77
CA SER A 196 -4.57 -5.09 2.75
C SER A 196 -5.04 -5.74 1.44
N ASN A 197 -6.31 -6.18 1.45
CA ASN A 197 -6.99 -6.80 0.31
C ASN A 197 -6.36 -8.12 -0.19
N PRO A 198 -6.07 -9.11 0.68
CA PRO A 198 -5.38 -10.34 0.27
C PRO A 198 -6.18 -11.22 -0.69
N ASP A 199 -7.51 -11.10 -0.72
CA ASP A 199 -8.41 -11.89 -1.57
C ASP A 199 -8.56 -11.29 -3.00
N HIS A 200 -7.66 -10.40 -3.40
CA HIS A 200 -7.65 -9.75 -4.72
C HIS A 200 -7.02 -10.64 -5.79
#